data_AF-A0ABC8M4G8-F1
#
_entry.id   AF-A0ABC8M4G8-F1
#
_cell.length_a   1.000
_cell.length_b   1.000
_cell.length_c   1.000
_cell.angle_alpha   90.00
_cell.angle_beta   90.00
_cell.angle_gamma   90.00
#
_symmetry.space_group_name_H-M   'P 1'
#
loop_
_entity.id
_entity.type
_entity.pdbx_description
1 polymer ?
#
loop_
_entity_poly.entity_id
_entity_poly.type
_entity_poly.pdbx_seq_one_letter_code
_entity_poly.pdbx_strand_id
1 'polypeptide(L)'
;MDDWLRRDRFVFVGWSGLLLFPCAYFALGGWFTGCYFLTAAVSTPANSLAHSLLLLWGPEAQGDFTRWCQLGGLWAFVALHGAFALI
;
A
#
# COMPACT_ATOMS: atom_id res chain seq x y z
N MET A 1 7.26 -21.25 16.74
CA MET A 1 6.94 -20.22 15.73
C MET A 1 8.21 -19.61 15.16
N ASP A 2 9.15 -19.17 16.01
CA ASP A 2 10.48 -18.67 15.62
C ASP A 2 11.25 -19.55 14.63
N ASP A 3 11.38 -20.85 14.93
CA ASP A 3 12.18 -21.78 14.13
C ASP A 3 11.64 -21.94 12.70
N TRP A 4 10.32 -21.81 12.55
CA TRP A 4 9.69 -21.85 11.24
C TRP A 4 9.94 -20.56 10.45
N LEU A 5 9.89 -19.41 11.11
CA LEU A 5 10.12 -18.09 10.48
C LEU A 5 11.57 -17.93 10.03
N ARG A 6 12.53 -18.41 10.82
CA ARG A 6 13.97 -18.33 10.52
C ARG A 6 14.50 -19.53 9.73
N ARG A 7 13.63 -20.39 9.23
CA ARG A 7 14.05 -21.58 8.47
C ARG A 7 14.74 -21.16 7.17
N ASP A 8 15.88 -21.80 6.88
CA ASP A 8 16.54 -21.67 5.58
C ASP A 8 15.65 -22.17 4.44
N ARG A 9 15.29 -21.24 3.56
CA ARG A 9 14.47 -21.43 2.36
C ARG A 9 14.94 -20.44 1.29
N PHE A 10 14.53 -20.66 0.04
CA PHE A 10 14.85 -19.80 -1.11
C PHE A 10 14.44 -18.33 -0.89
N VAL A 11 13.27 -18.10 -0.27
CA VAL A 11 12.86 -16.79 0.25
C VAL A 11 12.83 -16.87 1.76
N PHE A 12 13.74 -16.14 2.40
CA PHE A 12 13.78 -16.00 3.84
C PHE A 12 12.59 -15.16 4.32
N VAL A 13 11.95 -15.59 5.42
CA VAL A 13 10.82 -14.87 6.01
C VAL A 13 11.27 -14.02 7.19
N GLY A 14 11.76 -14.67 8.25
CA GLY A 14 12.10 -13.99 9.49
C GLY A 14 10.90 -13.27 10.13
N TRP A 15 11.14 -12.56 11.22
CA TRP A 15 10.11 -11.76 11.87
C TRP A 15 9.79 -10.48 11.09
N SER A 16 10.78 -9.92 10.40
CA SER A 16 10.60 -8.75 9.53
C SER A 16 9.74 -9.06 8.29
N GLY A 17 9.81 -10.29 7.76
CA GLY A 17 9.00 -10.72 6.62
C GLY A 17 7.50 -10.63 6.84
N LEU A 18 7.04 -10.75 8.08
CA LEU A 18 5.62 -10.63 8.42
C LEU A 18 5.06 -9.22 8.16
N LEU A 19 5.91 -8.20 8.28
CA LEU A 19 5.57 -6.82 7.93
C LEU A 19 5.92 -6.55 6.46
N LEU A 20 7.12 -6.94 6.04
CA LEU A 20 7.67 -6.64 4.72
C LEU A 20 6.83 -7.20 3.58
N PHE A 21 6.46 -8.50 3.61
CA PHE A 21 5.76 -9.12 2.49
C PHE A 21 4.37 -8.52 2.22
N PRO A 22 3.46 -8.36 3.21
CA PRO A 22 2.17 -7.75 2.94
C PRO A 22 2.31 -6.29 2.52
N CYS A 23 3.18 -5.51 3.18
CA CYS A 23 3.37 -4.10 2.86
C CYS A 23 3.97 -3.89 1.46
N ALA A 24 5.02 -4.64 1.10
CA ALA A 24 5.65 -4.53 -0.21
C ALA A 24 4.72 -5.01 -1.34
N TYR A 25 3.97 -6.10 -1.13
CA TYR A 25 3.02 -6.61 -2.12
C TYR A 25 1.91 -5.60 -2.41
N PHE A 26 1.34 -5.00 -1.35
CA PHE A 26 0.29 -4.01 -1.47
C PHE A 26 0.77 -2.68 -2.07
N ALA A 27 1.98 -2.22 -1.71
CA ALA A 27 2.58 -1.03 -2.29
C ALA A 27 2.86 -1.19 -3.80
N LEU A 28 3.39 -2.35 -4.21
CA LEU A 28 3.67 -2.64 -5.62
C LEU A 28 2.37 -2.80 -6.43
N GLY A 29 1.38 -3.53 -5.89
CA GLY A 29 0.10 -3.74 -6.55
C GLY A 29 -0.71 -2.45 -6.78
N GLY A 30 -0.61 -1.48 -5.87
CA GLY A 30 -1.32 -0.20 -5.98
C GLY A 30 -0.79 0.76 -7.06
N TRP A 31 0.42 0.53 -7.59
CA TRP A 31 1.06 1.43 -8.57
C TRP A 31 0.62 1.19 -10.02
N PHE A 32 0.13 0.00 -10.35
CA PHE A 32 -0.12 -0.40 -11.75
C PHE A 32 -1.48 0.10 -12.27
N THR A 33 -1.56 1.34 -12.77
CA THR A 33 -2.80 1.89 -13.38
C THR A 33 -2.60 2.52 -14.77
N GLY A 34 -3.29 1.97 -15.78
CA GLY A 34 -4.00 2.67 -16.87
C GLY A 34 -3.27 3.45 -17.98
N CYS A 35 -1.98 3.79 -17.87
CA CYS A 35 -1.27 4.65 -18.84
C CYS A 35 0.04 4.01 -19.34
N TYR A 36 0.67 4.59 -20.38
CA TYR A 36 2.00 4.16 -20.83
C TYR A 36 3.04 4.36 -19.71
N PHE A 37 4.10 3.54 -19.70
CA PHE A 37 5.08 3.47 -18.60
C PHE A 37 5.61 4.83 -18.13
N LEU A 38 5.85 5.77 -19.04
CA LEU A 38 6.40 7.09 -18.72
C LEU A 38 5.38 8.07 -18.13
N THR A 39 4.08 7.81 -18.26
CA THR A 39 3.01 8.73 -17.83
C THR A 39 2.08 8.14 -16.79
N ALA A 40 2.20 6.85 -16.47
CA ALA A 40 1.46 6.22 -15.40
C ALA A 40 1.91 6.76 -14.03
N ALA A 41 0.94 7.17 -13.22
CA ALA A 41 1.17 7.66 -11.88
C ALA A 41 -0.04 7.37 -10.99
N VAL A 42 0.23 7.08 -9.71
CA VAL A 42 -0.77 7.19 -8.64
C VAL A 42 -0.68 8.61 -8.11
N SER A 43 -1.62 9.46 -8.49
CA SER A 43 -1.61 10.88 -8.11
C SER A 43 -2.02 11.10 -6.66
N THR A 44 -1.48 12.17 -6.05
CA THR A 44 -1.85 12.61 -4.70
C THR A 44 -3.36 12.91 -4.60
N PRO A 45 -3.97 12.72 -3.41
CA PRO A 45 -5.35 13.12 -3.17
C PRO A 45 -5.60 14.61 -3.43
N ALA A 46 -6.86 14.99 -3.65
CA ALA A 46 -7.25 16.39 -3.81
C ALA A 46 -6.85 17.23 -2.59
N ASN A 47 -6.45 18.49 -2.78
CA ASN A 47 -6.03 19.39 -1.70
C ASN A 47 -7.08 19.54 -0.57
N SER A 48 -8.37 19.39 -0.89
CA SER A 48 -9.47 19.40 0.08
C SER A 48 -9.40 18.24 1.09
N LEU A 49 -8.65 17.19 0.80
CA LEU A 49 -8.45 16.03 1.68
C LEU A 49 -7.25 16.23 2.63
N ALA A 50 -6.48 17.31 2.46
CA ALA A 50 -5.37 17.72 3.32
C ALA A 50 -4.45 16.54 3.70
N HIS A 51 -4.34 16.24 5.01
CA HIS A 51 -3.53 15.16 5.56
C HIS A 51 -4.37 13.95 6.00
N SER A 52 -5.56 13.76 5.43
CA SER A 52 -6.36 12.57 5.74
C SER A 52 -5.58 11.31 5.41
N LEU A 53 -5.63 10.33 6.32
CA LEU A 53 -5.06 9.00 6.09
C LEU A 53 -5.80 8.25 4.98
N LEU A 54 -7.01 8.71 4.61
CA LEU A 54 -7.79 8.19 3.49
C LEU A 54 -7.92 6.67 3.56
N LEU A 55 -8.30 6.16 4.73
CA LEU A 55 -8.51 4.73 4.94
C LEU A 55 -9.75 4.27 4.15
N LEU A 56 -9.73 3.06 3.59
CA LEU A 56 -10.87 2.51 2.85
C LEU A 56 -12.14 2.46 3.71
N TRP A 57 -12.00 2.12 4.99
CA TRP A 57 -13.08 2.13 5.99
C TRP A 57 -13.23 3.48 6.71
N GLY A 58 -12.50 4.51 6.29
CA GLY A 58 -12.59 5.87 6.84
C GLY A 58 -13.87 6.59 6.42
N PRO A 59 -14.18 7.75 7.02
CA PRO A 59 -15.39 8.51 6.71
C PRO A 59 -15.43 9.04 5.27
N GLU A 60 -14.28 9.16 4.61
CA GLU A 60 -14.15 9.64 3.23
C GLU A 60 -14.57 8.60 2.20
N ALA A 61 -14.35 7.31 2.45
CA ALA A 61 -14.68 6.23 1.51
C ALA A 61 -15.83 5.34 2.00
N GLN A 62 -16.01 5.22 3.32
CA GLN A 62 -17.09 4.45 3.96
C GLN A 62 -17.18 2.99 3.49
N GLY A 63 -16.04 2.39 3.15
CA GLY A 63 -15.95 1.03 2.61
C GLY A 63 -16.19 0.90 1.11
N ASP A 64 -16.55 1.97 0.41
CA ASP A 64 -16.69 1.96 -1.05
C ASP A 64 -15.31 2.05 -1.72
N PHE A 65 -14.89 0.93 -2.32
CA PHE A 65 -13.61 0.81 -3.00
C PHE A 65 -13.49 1.68 -4.25
N THR A 66 -14.55 1.81 -5.04
CA THR A 66 -14.53 2.64 -6.25
C THR A 66 -14.37 4.10 -5.88
N ARG A 67 -15.14 4.56 -4.90
CA ARG A 67 -15.02 5.92 -4.36
C ARG A 67 -13.65 6.17 -3.75
N TRP A 68 -13.11 5.21 -3.01
CA TRP A 68 -11.77 5.30 -2.43
C TRP A 68 -10.67 5.50 -3.48
N CYS A 69 -10.71 4.73 -4.57
CA CYS A 69 -9.78 4.91 -5.70
C CYS A 69 -9.93 6.29 -6.35
N GLN A 70 -11.17 6.77 -6.54
CA GLN A 70 -11.44 8.10 -7.12
C GLN A 70 -10.94 9.25 -6.23
N LEU A 71 -10.98 9.10 -4.91
CA LEU A 71 -10.48 10.09 -3.96
C LEU A 71 -8.94 10.13 -3.86
N GLY A 72 -8.23 9.20 -4.52
CA GLY A 72 -6.77 9.10 -4.44
C GLY A 72 -6.29 8.24 -3.27
N GLY A 73 -7.14 7.36 -2.72
CA GLY A 73 -6.79 6.49 -1.60
C GLY A 73 -5.59 5.58 -1.85
N LEU A 74 -5.35 5.19 -3.10
CA LEU A 74 -4.17 4.43 -3.51
C LEU A 74 -2.85 5.13 -3.16
N TRP A 75 -2.81 6.47 -3.20
CA TRP A 75 -1.59 7.22 -2.89
C TRP A 75 -1.19 7.06 -1.43
N ALA A 76 -2.11 7.33 -0.50
CA ALA A 76 -1.88 7.18 0.94
C ALA A 76 -1.59 5.72 1.29
N PHE A 77 -2.27 4.78 0.64
CA PHE A 77 -2.05 3.35 0.79
C PHE A 77 -0.63 2.94 0.42
N VAL A 78 -0.16 3.28 -0.78
CA VAL A 78 1.21 2.96 -1.24
C VAL A 78 2.25 3.67 -0.38
N ALA A 79 2.04 4.94 -0.04
CA ALA A 79 2.99 5.70 0.78
C ALA A 79 3.15 5.09 2.19
N LEU A 80 2.05 4.74 2.86
CA LEU A 80 2.09 4.16 4.19
C LEU A 80 2.66 2.74 4.18
N HIS A 81 2.18 1.86 3.29
CA HIS A 81 2.70 0.50 3.19
C HIS A 81 4.16 0.48 2.73
N GLY A 82 4.54 1.37 1.80
CA GLY A 82 5.94 1.55 1.39
C GLY A 82 6.83 2.00 2.56
N ALA A 83 6.38 2.95 3.37
CA ALA A 83 7.11 3.37 4.56
C ALA A 83 7.28 2.21 5.57
N PHE A 84 6.24 1.44 5.86
CA PHE A 84 6.34 0.27 6.73
C PHE A 84 7.22 -0.84 6.15
N ALA A 85 7.23 -1.03 4.83
CA ALA A 85 8.11 -2.00 4.19
C ALA A 85 9.60 -1.64 4.30
N LEU A 86 9.93 -0.36 4.51
CA LEU A 86 11.31 0.12 4.67
C LEU A 86 11.82 0.06 6.11
N ILE A 87 10.94 -0.18 7.10
CA ILE A 87 11.28 -0.33 8.52
C ILE A 87 11.69 -1.77 8.80
#